data_AF-A0A924SVU6-F1
#
_entry.id   AF-A0A924SVU6-F1
#
_cell.length_a   1.000
_cell.length_b   1.000
_cell.length_c   1.000
_cell.angle_alpha   90.00
_cell.angle_beta   90.00
_cell.angle_gamma   90.00
#
_symmetry.space_group_name_H-M   'P 1'
#
loop_
_entity.id
_entity.type
_entity.pdbx_description
1 polymer ?
#
loop_
_entity_poly.entity_id
_entity_poly.type
_entity_poly.pdbx_seq_one_letter_code
_entity_poly.pdbx_strand_id
1 'polypeptide(L)' 'MKKILIISPHFPPSNLAAVHRSRLFAHHLPSFGWQPIILTVDEKYYEEALDYNLEKLLPPGLRIE' A
#
# COMPACT_ATOMS: atom_id res chain seq x y z
N MET A 1 20.13 -4.61 0.91
CA MET A 1 18.84 -4.05 0.50
C MET A 1 18.27 -3.23 1.65
N LYS A 2 17.96 -1.95 1.44
CA LYS A 2 17.45 -1.09 2.53
C LYS A 2 15.96 -1.39 2.73
N LYS A 3 15.50 -1.54 3.96
CA LYS A 3 14.08 -1.78 4.27
C LYS A 3 13.44 -0.50 4.80
N ILE A 4 12.19 -0.27 4.41
CA ILE A 4 11.39 0.86 4.90
C ILE A 4 9.98 0.37 5.24
N LEU A 5 9.50 0.74 6.42
CA LEU A 5 8.13 0.52 6.85
C LEU A 5 7.32 1.79 6.57
N ILE A 6 6.25 1.66 5.79
CA ILE A 6 5.30 2.73 5.50
C ILE A 6 4.04 2.42 6.30
N ILE A 7 3.77 3.24 7.31
CA ILE A 7 2.57 3.10 8.14
C ILE A 7 1.49 4.00 7.55
N SER A 8 0.37 3.41 7.17
CA SER A 8 -0.75 4.15 6.59
C SER A 8 -2.07 3.56 7.09
N PRO A 9 -3.00 4.36 7.65
CA PRO A 9 -4.25 3.83 8.16
C PRO A 9 -5.10 3.18 7.07
N HIS A 10 -4.91 3.59 5.81
CA HIS A 10 -5.60 3.04 4.65
C HIS A 10 -4.59 2.61 3.58
N PHE A 11 -4.89 1.49 2.94
CA PHE A 11 -4.19 0.99 1.75
C PHE A 11 -5.22 0.35 0.81
N PRO A 12 -4.91 0.01 -0.46
CA PRO A 12 -5.85 -0.77 -1.26
C PRO A 12 -6.31 -2.01 -0.48
N PRO A 13 -7.62 -2.31 -0.49
CA PRO A 13 -8.64 -1.82 -1.44
C PRO A 13 -9.32 -0.46 -1.12
N SER A 14 -8.87 0.31 -0.12
CA SER A 14 -9.38 1.69 0.09
C SER A 14 -9.08 2.61 -1.11
N ASN A 15 -10.09 3.39 -1.53
CA ASN A 15 -9.99 4.36 -2.63
C ASN A 15 -9.89 5.82 -2.14
N LEU A 16 -9.50 6.04 -0.89
CA LEU A 16 -9.25 7.40 -0.40
C LEU A 16 -8.04 8.00 -1.10
N ALA A 17 -8.09 9.29 -1.43
CA ALA A 17 -7.00 9.98 -2.14
C ALA A 17 -5.63 9.84 -1.46
N ALA A 18 -5.59 9.72 -0.12
CA ALA A 18 -4.38 9.54 0.67
C ALA A 18 -3.64 8.22 0.38
N VAL A 19 -4.37 7.16 -0.03
CA VAL A 19 -3.83 5.82 -0.33
C VAL A 19 -2.86 5.83 -1.51
N HIS A 20 -3.05 6.74 -2.47
CA HIS A 20 -2.24 6.75 -3.68
C HIS A 20 -0.77 7.09 -3.40
N ARG A 21 -0.46 7.87 -2.35
CA ARG A 21 0.92 8.19 -2.01
C ARG A 21 1.69 6.96 -1.54
N SER A 22 1.14 6.21 -0.59
CA SER A 22 1.76 4.97 -0.08
C SER A 22 1.84 3.92 -1.19
N ARG A 23 0.81 3.80 -2.04
CA ARG A 23 0.80 2.90 -3.20
C ARG A 23 1.92 3.21 -4.20
N LEU A 24 2.08 4.48 -4.55
CA LEU A 24 3.13 4.91 -5.51
C LEU A 24 4.52 4.74 -4.90
N PHE A 25 4.72 5.01 -3.62
CA PHE A 25 5.98 4.68 -2.94
C PHE A 25 6.27 3.18 -2.98
N ALA A 26 5.29 2.35 -2.65
CA ALA A 26 5.44 0.89 -2.72
C ALA A 26 5.87 0.42 -4.12
N HIS A 27 5.34 1.06 -5.17
CA HIS A 27 5.64 0.74 -6.56
C HIS A 27 7.04 1.22 -7.01
N HIS A 28 7.46 2.42 -6.62
CA HIS A 28 8.67 3.04 -7.17
C HIS A 28 9.92 2.88 -6.29
N LEU A 29 9.79 2.74 -4.96
CA LEU A 29 10.95 2.58 -4.07
C LEU A 29 11.90 1.41 -4.43
N PRO A 30 11.41 0.26 -4.95
CA PRO A 30 12.28 -0.82 -5.41
C PRO A 30 13.32 -0.40 -6.45
N SER A 31 13.01 0.54 -7.36
CA SER A 31 13.98 1.01 -8.37
C SER A 31 15.13 1.82 -7.76
N PHE A 32 14.98 2.30 -6.52
CA PHE A 32 15.99 3.00 -5.75
C PHE A 32 16.70 2.10 -4.71
N GLY A 33 16.48 0.78 -4.78
CA GLY A 33 17.13 -0.19 -3.87
C GLY A 33 16.48 -0.31 -2.48
N TRP A 34 15.26 0.21 -2.33
CA TRP A 34 14.47 0.11 -1.11
C TRP A 34 13.40 -0.97 -1.21
N GLN A 35 13.26 -1.77 -0.17
CA GLN A 35 12.17 -2.74 -0.02
C GLN A 35 11.08 -2.16 0.89
N PRO A 36 9.93 -1.75 0.32
CA PRO A 36 8.81 -1.27 1.11
C PRO A 36 8.08 -2.42 1.80
N ILE A 37 7.63 -2.17 3.03
CA ILE A 37 6.66 -2.96 3.78
C ILE A 37 5.53 -2.00 4.16
N ILE A 38 4.29 -2.36 3.89
CA ILE A 38 3.13 -1.57 4.30
C ILE A 38 2.60 -2.12 5.62
N LEU A 39 2.35 -1.24 6.58
CA LEU A 39 1.54 -1.54 7.76
C LEU A 39 0.26 -0.73 7.68
N THR A 40 -0.88 -1.41 7.70
CA THR A 40 -2.19 -0.77 7.56
C THR A 40 -3.26 -1.40 8.45
N VAL A 41 -4.41 -0.73 8.56
CA VAL A 41 -5.56 -1.31 9.25
C VAL A 41 -6.21 -2.34 8.32
N ASP A 42 -6.63 -3.47 8.87
CA ASP A 42 -7.38 -4.51 8.16
C ASP A 42 -8.64 -3.91 7.49
N GLU A 43 -8.83 -4.21 6.21
CA GLU A 43 -9.87 -3.62 5.36
C GLU A 43 -11.29 -3.77 5.91
N LYS A 44 -11.54 -4.78 6.75
CA LYS A 44 -12.86 -4.98 7.38
C LYS A 44 -13.27 -3.86 8.33
N TYR A 45 -12.32 -3.01 8.73
CA TYR A 45 -12.55 -1.84 9.58
C TYR A 45 -12.64 -0.52 8.78
N TYR A 46 -12.53 -0.55 7.45
CA TYR A 46 -12.76 0.64 6.64
C TYR A 46 -14.26 0.96 6.59
N GLU A 47 -14.59 2.25 6.71
CA GLU A 47 -15.99 2.72 6.68
C GLU A 47 -16.44 3.05 5.25
N GLU A 48 -15.49 3.33 4.36
CA GLU A 48 -15.75 3.66 2.96
C GLU A 48 -15.96 2.42 2.08
N ALA A 49 -16.61 2.64 0.93
CA ALA A 49 -16.73 1.63 -0.10
C ALA A 49 -15.35 1.21 -0.65
N LEU A 50 -15.12 -0.09 -0.73
CA LEU A 50 -13.88 -0.69 -1.21
C LEU A 50 -13.86 -0.77 -2.74
N ASP A 51 -12.68 -0.64 -3.34
CA ASP A 51 -12.42 -0.94 -4.75
C ASP A 51 -11.25 -1.92 -4.89
N TYR A 52 -11.60 -3.21 -4.98
CA TYR A 52 -10.65 -4.30 -5.18
C TYR A 52 -9.89 -4.23 -6.52
N ASN A 53 -10.26 -3.36 -7.47
CA ASN A 53 -9.43 -3.16 -8.66
C ASN A 53 -8.12 -2.44 -8.34
N LEU A 54 -8.04 -1.69 -7.24
CA LEU A 54 -6.81 -1.01 -6.82
C LEU A 54 -5.71 -2.00 -6.43
N GLU A 55 -6.07 -3.19 -5.95
CA GLU A 55 -5.11 -4.25 -5.62
C GLU A 55 -4.34 -4.73 -6.85
N LYS A 56 -4.99 -4.72 -8.02
CA LYS A 56 -4.36 -5.09 -9.31
C LYS A 56 -3.22 -4.14 -9.70
N LEU A 57 -3.16 -2.97 -9.07
CA LEU A 57 -2.10 -1.97 -9.29
C LEU A 57 -0.93 -2.13 -8.32
N LEU A 58 -0.98 -3.08 -7.39
CA LEU A 58 0.08 -3.33 -6.43
C LEU A 58 1.24 -4.10 -7.09
N PRO A 59 2.50 -3.77 -6.77
CA PRO A 59 3.62 -4.53 -7.27
C PRO A 59 3.60 -5.97 -6.71
N PRO A 60 3.95 -6.98 -7.53
CA PRO A 60 3.96 -8.36 -7.09
C PRO A 60 4.97 -8.55 -5.94
N GLY A 61 4.58 -9.31 -4.92
CA GLY A 61 5.43 -9.58 -3.76
C GLY A 61 5.56 -8.41 -2.77
N LEU A 62 4.74 -7.35 -2.90
CA LEU A 62 4.63 -6.33 -1.85
C LEU A 62 4.18 -6.98 -0.54
N ARG A 63 4.91 -6.74 0.54
CA ARG A 63 4.53 -7.17 1.88
C ARG A 63 3.59 -6.16 2.51
N ILE A 64 2.42 -6.62 2.94
CA ILE A 64 1.39 -5.84 3.62
C ILE A 64 1.10 -6.55 4.94
N GLU A 65 1.12 -5.80 6.03
CA GLU A 65 0.87 -6.24 7.41
C GLU A 65 -0.26 -5.41 8.04
#